data_AF-A0A397S1E3-F1
#
_entry.id   AF-A0A397S1E3-F1
#
_cell.length_a   1.000
_cell.length_b   1.000
_cell.length_c   1.000
_cell.angle_alpha   90.00
_cell.angle_beta   90.00
_cell.angle_gamma   90.00
#
_symmetry.space_group_name_H-M   'P 1'
#
loop_
_entity.id
_entity.type
_entity.pdbx_description
1 polymer ?
#
loop_
_entity_poly.entity_id
_entity_poly.type
_entity_poly.pdbx_seq_one_letter_code
_entity_poly.pdbx_strand_id
1 'polypeptide(L)'
;MFSEELKYWQGPAIWIYNDAKFTEDDFQALLKLGIGGRSRNYEKIGKFGIGFNCAFNFTDLPSIISGEHIAFLDPHGNSLPAQGYPSKKPRGTRINFKCSYCKKKCECER
;
A
#
# COMPACT_ATOMS: atom_id res chain seq x y z
N MET A 1 -4.50 11.06 12.59
CA MET A 1 -3.58 9.96 12.22
C MET A 1 -4.35 8.66 12.25
N PHE A 2 -4.13 7.72 11.34
CA PHE A 2 -4.96 6.51 11.25
C PHE A 2 -4.81 5.57 12.46
N SER A 3 -3.72 5.70 13.22
CA SER A 3 -3.40 4.95 14.45
C SER A 3 -2.36 5.74 15.25
N GLU A 4 -2.11 5.38 16.51
CA GLU A 4 -1.06 6.01 17.31
C GLU A 4 0.33 5.57 16.87
N GLU A 5 0.45 4.32 16.42
CA GLU A 5 1.68 3.69 15.92
C GLU A 5 2.24 4.43 14.70
N LEU A 6 1.39 5.11 13.91
CA LEU A 6 1.81 5.92 12.78
C LEU A 6 2.62 7.18 13.16
N LYS A 7 2.62 7.58 14.43
CA LYS A 7 3.43 8.71 14.92
C LYS A 7 4.92 8.48 14.69
N TYR A 8 5.40 7.25 14.82
CA TYR A 8 6.80 6.89 14.60
C TYR A 8 7.25 7.07 13.14
N TRP A 9 6.32 7.06 12.20
CA TRP A 9 6.60 7.12 10.76
C TRP A 9 6.51 8.54 10.15
N GLN A 10 6.46 9.60 10.96
CA GLN A 10 6.46 11.00 10.49
C GLN A 10 7.83 11.67 10.48
N GLY A 11 8.89 10.88 10.65
CA GLY A 11 10.27 11.38 10.64
C GLY A 11 10.85 11.55 9.23
N PRO A 12 12.18 11.71 9.14
CA PRO A 12 12.90 11.70 7.88
C PRO A 12 12.63 10.42 7.06
N ALA A 13 12.55 10.56 5.74
CA ALA A 13 12.25 9.45 4.83
C ALA A 13 13.09 9.51 3.56
N ILE A 14 13.33 8.35 2.97
CA ILE A 14 13.92 8.21 1.64
C ILE A 14 12.79 8.26 0.61
N TRP A 15 12.89 9.18 -0.35
CA TRP A 15 11.91 9.32 -1.44
C TRP A 15 12.53 8.88 -2.75
N ILE A 16 11.81 8.02 -3.48
CA ILE A 16 12.21 7.53 -4.80
C ILE A 16 11.06 7.86 -5.74
N TYR A 17 11.38 8.53 -6.85
CA TYR A 17 10.40 8.99 -7.83
C TYR A 17 10.58 8.26 -9.16
N ASN A 18 9.45 7.95 -9.79
CA ASN A 18 9.34 7.42 -11.14
C ASN A 18 8.11 8.07 -11.80
N ASP A 19 8.20 8.38 -13.09
CA ASP A 19 7.12 8.99 -13.86
C ASP A 19 6.08 7.97 -14.36
N ALA A 20 6.41 6.67 -14.33
CA ALA A 20 5.47 5.61 -14.61
C ALA A 20 4.38 5.48 -13.53
N LYS A 21 3.15 5.20 -13.97
CA LYS A 21 1.99 5.03 -13.09
C LYS A 21 1.69 3.54 -12.86
N PHE A 22 1.51 3.15 -11.61
CA PHE A 22 1.04 1.81 -11.26
C PHE A 22 -0.39 1.57 -11.75
N THR A 23 -0.59 0.40 -12.35
CA THR A 23 -1.90 -0.17 -12.67
C THR A 23 -2.50 -0.90 -11.47
N GLU A 24 -3.77 -1.28 -11.55
CA GLU A 24 -4.42 -2.12 -10.52
C GLU A 24 -3.64 -3.41 -10.27
N ASP A 25 -3.21 -4.08 -11.34
CA ASP A 25 -2.45 -5.33 -11.25
C ASP A 25 -1.11 -5.15 -10.55
N ASP A 26 -0.44 -4.01 -10.76
CA ASP A 26 0.83 -3.70 -10.09
C ASP A 26 0.61 -3.54 -8.57
N PHE A 27 -0.48 -2.85 -8.15
CA PHE A 27 -0.84 -2.76 -6.74
C PHE A 27 -1.21 -4.12 -6.12
N GLN A 28 -1.96 -4.96 -6.85
CA GLN A 28 -2.30 -6.30 -6.39
C GLN A 28 -1.06 -7.19 -6.27
N ALA A 29 -0.10 -7.08 -7.20
CA ALA A 29 1.16 -7.79 -7.13
C ALA A 29 2.01 -7.33 -5.94
N LEU A 30 2.05 -6.02 -5.69
CA LEU A 30 2.74 -5.41 -4.56
C LEU A 30 2.13 -5.83 -3.21
N LEU A 31 0.81 -5.84 -3.04
CA LEU A 31 0.18 -6.28 -1.79
C LEU A 31 0.32 -7.79 -1.54
N LYS A 32 0.57 -8.58 -2.60
CA LYS A 32 0.82 -10.04 -2.54
C LYS A 32 2.28 -10.41 -2.30
N LEU A 33 3.16 -9.43 -2.08
CA LEU A 33 4.56 -9.64 -1.72
C LEU A 33 4.67 -10.69 -0.59
N GLY A 34 5.25 -11.84 -0.91
CA GLY A 34 5.41 -12.98 -0.01
C GLY A 34 4.78 -14.30 -0.45
N ILE A 35 3.81 -14.30 -1.39
CA ILE A 35 3.10 -15.53 -1.80
C ILE A 35 3.61 -16.11 -3.14
N GLY A 36 4.56 -15.45 -3.81
CA GLY A 36 5.13 -16.00 -5.06
C GLY A 36 4.09 -16.14 -6.16
N GLY A 37 3.34 -15.07 -6.43
CA GLY A 37 2.42 -15.04 -7.57
C GLY A 37 3.19 -14.94 -8.89
N ARG A 38 3.11 -15.97 -9.74
CA ARG A 38 3.65 -15.91 -11.11
C ARG A 38 2.85 -14.90 -11.91
N SER A 39 3.38 -13.68 -12.09
CA SER A 39 2.89 -12.79 -13.14
C SER A 39 3.11 -13.45 -14.51
N ARG A 40 2.03 -13.64 -15.27
CA ARG A 40 2.04 -14.28 -16.61
C ARG A 40 2.67 -13.41 -17.71
N ASN A 41 3.04 -12.16 -17.41
CA ASN A 41 3.60 -11.23 -18.40
C ASN A 41 5.12 -11.33 -18.49
N TYR A 42 5.64 -12.12 -19.44
CA TYR A 42 7.06 -12.39 -19.66
C TYR A 42 7.93 -11.19 -20.03
N GLU A 43 7.31 -10.07 -20.40
CA GLU A 43 8.02 -8.87 -20.87
C GLU A 43 8.43 -7.90 -19.74
N LYS A 44 7.87 -8.04 -18.53
CA LYS A 44 8.19 -7.15 -17.40
C LYS A 44 9.30 -7.73 -16.51
N ILE A 45 10.35 -6.95 -16.26
CA ILE A 45 11.40 -7.26 -15.26
C ILE A 45 10.82 -7.09 -13.85
N GLY A 46 11.14 -7.99 -12.91
CA GLY A 46 10.67 -7.90 -11.51
C GLY A 46 9.34 -8.59 -11.19
N LYS A 47 8.99 -9.67 -11.91
CA LYS A 47 7.72 -10.43 -11.83
C LYS A 47 7.19 -10.84 -10.44
N PHE A 48 8.05 -10.92 -9.44
CA PHE A 48 7.72 -11.52 -8.14
C PHE A 48 7.70 -10.51 -7.01
N GLY A 49 8.02 -9.25 -7.30
CA GLY A 49 8.18 -8.22 -6.27
C GLY A 49 9.34 -8.49 -5.29
N ILE A 50 10.13 -9.56 -5.48
CA ILE A 50 11.29 -9.88 -4.64
C ILE A 50 12.26 -8.70 -4.55
N GLY A 51 12.45 -7.97 -5.66
CA GLY A 51 13.31 -6.79 -5.69
C GLY A 51 12.83 -5.67 -4.76
N PHE A 52 11.53 -5.58 -4.48
CA PHE A 52 11.00 -4.59 -3.55
C PHE A 52 11.28 -4.95 -2.08
N ASN A 53 11.56 -6.22 -1.76
CA ASN A 53 11.86 -6.61 -0.38
C ASN A 53 13.08 -5.87 0.20
N CYS A 54 13.97 -5.32 -0.63
CA CYS A 54 15.08 -4.50 -0.17
C CYS A 54 14.62 -3.24 0.59
N ALA A 55 13.40 -2.74 0.35
CA ALA A 55 12.84 -1.62 1.08
C ALA A 55 12.72 -1.91 2.59
N PHE A 56 12.48 -3.17 2.96
CA PHE A 56 12.39 -3.60 4.36
C PHE A 56 13.74 -3.58 5.10
N ASN A 57 14.87 -3.40 4.40
CA ASN A 57 16.15 -3.13 5.08
C ASN A 57 16.24 -1.69 5.60
N PHE A 58 15.38 -0.79 5.11
CA PHE A 58 15.40 0.64 5.45
C PHE A 58 14.18 1.10 6.24
N THR A 59 13.02 0.46 6.05
CA THR A 59 11.77 0.84 6.72
C THR A 59 10.84 -0.36 6.90
N ASP A 60 10.19 -0.47 8.06
CA ASP A 60 9.17 -1.51 8.31
C ASP A 60 7.80 -1.14 7.72
N LEU A 61 7.61 0.12 7.30
CA LEU A 61 6.35 0.61 6.73
C LEU A 61 6.59 1.39 5.41
N PRO A 62 6.99 0.71 4.33
CA PRO A 62 7.11 1.37 3.04
C PRO A 62 5.73 1.83 2.54
N SER A 63 5.71 3.03 1.95
CA SER A 63 4.52 3.62 1.35
C SER A 63 4.77 3.98 -0.11
N ILE A 64 3.76 3.73 -0.96
CA ILE A 64 3.82 3.98 -2.40
C ILE A 64 2.64 4.83 -2.80
N ILE A 65 2.91 5.93 -3.49
CA ILE A 65 1.91 6.85 -4.04
C ILE A 65 1.97 6.74 -5.56
N SER A 66 0.84 6.42 -6.18
CA SER A 66 0.73 6.45 -7.64
C SER A 66 -0.71 6.75 -8.07
N GLY A 67 -0.85 7.78 -8.90
CA GLY A 67 -2.15 8.30 -9.32
C GLY A 67 -2.97 8.77 -8.12
N GLU A 68 -4.16 8.18 -7.94
CA GLU A 68 -5.10 8.52 -6.87
C GLU A 68 -5.00 7.59 -5.66
N HIS A 69 -3.99 6.72 -5.65
CA HIS A 69 -3.84 5.69 -4.64
C HIS A 69 -2.57 5.88 -3.83
N ILE A 70 -2.70 5.67 -2.52
CA ILE A 70 -1.58 5.39 -1.63
C ILE A 70 -1.71 3.97 -1.10
N ALA A 71 -0.62 3.23 -1.12
CA ALA A 71 -0.51 1.89 -0.55
C ALA A 71 0.50 1.91 0.59
N PHE A 72 0.14 1.28 1.71
CA PHE A 72 1.01 1.00 2.84
C PHE A 72 1.21 -0.50 2.94
N LEU A 73 2.45 -0.93 3.19
CA LEU A 73 2.81 -2.33 3.39
C LEU A 73 3.29 -2.48 4.83
N ASP A 74 2.59 -3.29 5.61
CA ASP A 74 2.83 -3.50 7.04
C ASP A 74 2.88 -5.02 7.32
N PRO A 75 3.97 -5.71 6.96
CA PRO A 75 4.03 -7.17 7.07
C PRO A 75 3.81 -7.68 8.50
N HIS A 76 4.15 -6.86 9.50
CA HIS A 76 3.94 -7.14 10.91
C HIS A 76 2.50 -6.87 11.38
N GLY A 77 1.75 -6.04 10.68
CA GLY A 77 0.37 -5.68 11.01
C GLY A 77 0.29 -4.91 12.32
N ASN A 78 1.24 -4.01 12.60
CA ASN A 78 1.30 -3.26 13.85
C ASN A 78 0.94 -1.78 13.66
N SER A 79 1.27 -1.20 12.52
CA SER A 79 1.17 0.23 12.25
C SER A 79 -0.22 0.63 11.77
N LEU A 80 -0.88 -0.21 10.97
CA LEU A 80 -2.18 0.11 10.40
C LEU A 80 -3.33 -0.17 11.39
N PRO A 81 -4.41 0.64 11.37
CA PRO A 81 -5.58 0.38 12.21
C PRO A 81 -6.26 -0.92 11.82
N ALA A 82 -6.89 -1.57 12.82
CA ALA A 82 -7.71 -2.74 12.55
C ALA A 82 -8.90 -2.37 11.65
N GLN A 83 -9.20 -3.25 10.70
CA GLN A 83 -10.27 -3.08 9.72
C GLN A 83 -11.15 -4.34 9.69
N GLY A 84 -12.40 -4.17 9.25
CA GLY A 84 -13.35 -5.26 9.03
C GLY A 84 -13.97 -5.85 10.31
N TYR A 85 -14.79 -6.89 10.12
CA TYR A 85 -15.36 -7.71 11.19
C TYR A 85 -15.15 -9.21 10.87
N PRO A 86 -14.55 -10.00 11.78
CA PRO A 86 -13.90 -9.57 13.01
C PRO A 86 -12.70 -8.65 12.71
N SER A 87 -12.42 -7.71 13.62
CA SER A 87 -11.39 -6.69 13.44
C SER A 87 -10.01 -7.32 13.34
N LYS A 88 -9.30 -7.06 12.23
CA LYS A 88 -7.93 -7.54 12.01
C LYS A 88 -7.05 -6.40 11.51
N LYS A 89 -5.81 -6.32 12.03
CA LYS A 89 -4.81 -5.40 11.48
C LYS A 89 -4.35 -5.94 10.11
N PRO A 90 -4.52 -5.18 9.03
CA PRO A 90 -4.17 -5.64 7.69
C PRO A 90 -2.65 -5.62 7.49
N ARG A 91 -2.13 -6.56 6.69
CA ARG A 91 -0.69 -6.55 6.31
C ARG A 91 -0.33 -5.54 5.22
N GLY A 92 -1.35 -4.88 4.68
CA GLY A 92 -1.21 -3.80 3.74
C GLY A 92 -2.57 -3.18 3.47
N THR A 93 -2.61 -1.90 3.19
CA THR A 93 -3.84 -1.17 2.89
C THR A 93 -3.62 -0.28 1.69
N ARG A 94 -4.62 -0.20 0.81
CA ARG A 94 -4.65 0.76 -0.27
C ARG A 94 -5.82 1.73 -0.09
N ILE A 95 -5.53 3.02 -0.16
CA ILE A 95 -6.51 4.09 0.02
C ILE A 95 -6.60 4.88 -1.29
N ASN A 96 -7.82 5.12 -1.77
CA ASN A 96 -8.08 6.02 -2.88
C ASN A 96 -8.42 7.42 -2.33
N PHE A 97 -7.64 8.43 -2.73
CA PHE A 97 -7.82 9.81 -2.27
C PHE A 97 -9.16 10.42 -2.72
N LYS A 98 -9.64 10.11 -3.94
CA LYS A 98 -10.93 10.61 -4.43
C LYS A 98 -12.12 10.00 -3.68
N CYS A 99 -12.08 8.71 -3.39
CA CYS A 99 -13.16 8.03 -2.67
C CYS A 99 -13.29 8.50 -1.21
N SER A 100 -12.17 8.89 -0.59
CA SER A 100 -12.15 9.43 0.78
C SER A 100 -12.92 10.75 0.90
N TYR A 101 -12.89 11.57 -0.16
CA TYR A 101 -13.69 12.80 -0.27
C TYR A 101 -15.16 12.49 -0.63
N CYS A 102 -15.38 11.46 -1.45
CA CYS A 102 -16.71 11.08 -1.92
C CYS A 102 -17.61 10.51 -0.81
N LYS A 103 -17.07 9.83 0.21
CA LYS A 103 -17.88 9.37 1.36
C LYS A 103 -18.58 10.49 2.12
N LYS A 104 -18.03 11.73 2.13
CA LYS A 104 -18.70 12.90 2.71
C LYS A 104 -19.79 13.51 1.81
N LYS A 105 -19.82 13.18 0.51
CA LYS A 105 -20.82 13.68 -0.46
C LYS A 105 -21.89 12.63 -0.82
N CYS A 106 -21.61 11.33 -0.66
CA CYS A 106 -22.53 10.26 -1.05
C CYS A 106 -23.64 9.92 -0.04
N GLU A 107 -23.91 10.77 0.96
CA GLU A 107 -25.11 10.65 1.82
C GLU A 107 -26.30 11.50 1.33
N CYS A 108 -26.18 12.24 0.22
CA CYS A 108 -27.29 12.92 -0.45
C CYS A 108 -27.31 12.58 -1.94
N GLU A 109 -27.71 11.35 -2.29
CA GLU A 109 -28.26 10.98 -3.62
C GLU A 109 -28.71 9.50 -3.59
N ARG A 110 -29.57 9.18 -2.62
CA ARG A 110 -30.49 8.04 -2.69
C ARG A 110 -31.83 8.47 -2.12
#